data_AF-A0A0Q5QNN2-F1
#
_entry.id   AF-A0A0Q5QNN2-F1
#
_cell.length_a   1.000
_cell.length_b   1.000
_cell.length_c   1.000
_cell.angle_alpha   90.00
_cell.angle_beta   90.00
_cell.angle_gamma   90.00
#
_symmetry.space_group_name_H-M   'P 1'
#
loop_
_entity.id
_entity.type
_entity.pdbx_description
1 polymer ?
#
loop_
_entity_poly.entity_id
_entity_poly.type
_entity_poly.pdbx_seq_one_letter_code
_entity_poly.pdbx_strand_id
1 'polypeptide(L)' 'MPIAEQDGYLLVMDLRPGALARMIRRFEKVDADDDTTWWLSVGDLLLDLTVAIETGTAFDGWLPGTQDGRLVWTLTT' A
#
# COMPACT_ATOMS: atom_id res chain seq x y z
N MET A 1 13.38 2.54 1.84
CA MET A 1 13.59 1.19 2.41
C MET A 1 12.32 0.39 2.20
N PRO A 2 12.37 -0.80 1.57
CA PRO A 2 11.20 -1.65 1.41
C PRO A 2 10.66 -2.12 2.77
N ILE A 3 9.34 -2.13 2.92
CA ILE A 3 8.65 -2.65 4.13
C ILE A 3 7.66 -3.78 3.81
N ALA A 4 7.17 -3.86 2.57
CA ALA A 4 6.35 -4.95 2.07
C ALA A 4 6.53 -5.08 0.55
N GLU A 5 6.25 -6.27 0.01
CA GLU A 5 6.35 -6.61 -1.40
C GLU A 5 5.21 -7.55 -1.81
N GLN A 6 4.70 -7.38 -3.02
CA GLN A 6 3.79 -8.32 -3.67
C GLN A 6 3.95 -8.22 -5.19
N ASP A 7 4.37 -9.29 -5.85
CA ASP A 7 4.47 -9.42 -7.32
C ASP A 7 5.20 -8.25 -8.02
N GLY A 8 6.26 -7.72 -7.39
CA GLY A 8 7.05 -6.60 -7.90
C GLY A 8 6.52 -5.22 -7.54
N TYR A 9 5.41 -5.14 -6.81
CA TYR A 9 4.90 -3.93 -6.16
C TYR A 9 5.55 -3.78 -4.78
N LEU A 10 6.14 -2.63 -4.50
CA LEU A 10 6.81 -2.36 -3.22
C LEU A 10 6.11 -1.24 -2.46
N LEU A 11 5.92 -1.44 -1.15
CA LEU A 11 5.71 -0.34 -0.22
C LEU A 11 7.06 0.04 0.37
N VAL A 12 7.43 1.30 0.25
CA VAL A 12 8.73 1.81 0.67
C VAL A 12 8.57 3.01 1.60
N MET A 13 9.30 2.97 2.72
CA MET A 13 9.50 4.14 3.56
C MET A 13 10.57 5.04 2.95
N ASP A 14 10.24 6.32 2.74
CA ASP A 14 11.21 7.33 2.32
C ASP A 14 12.12 7.67 3.51
N LEU A 15 13.42 7.45 3.38
CA LEU A 15 14.41 7.77 4.41
C LEU A 15 15.26 8.99 4.04
N ARG A 16 14.99 9.61 2.88
CA ARG A 16 15.72 10.79 2.43
C ARG A 16 15.37 11.97 3.33
N PRO A 17 16.35 12.82 3.69
CA PRO A 17 16.06 14.05 4.41
C PRO A 17 15.09 14.94 3.62
N GLY A 18 14.12 15.55 4.31
CA GLY A 18 13.15 16.46 3.69
C GLY A 18 11.75 16.31 4.26
N ALA A 19 10.80 17.02 3.66
CA ALA A 19 9.40 17.06 4.11
C ALA A 19 8.68 15.70 4.00
N LEU A 20 9.14 14.81 3.12
CA LEU A 20 8.58 13.48 2.90
C LEU A 20 9.29 12.39 3.73
N ALA A 21 10.24 12.76 4.58
CA ALA A 21 10.98 11.80 5.39
C ALA A 21 10.02 10.98 6.26
N ARG A 22 10.19 9.66 6.23
CA ARG A 22 9.42 8.62 6.93
C ARG A 22 8.00 8.38 6.42
N MET A 23 7.58 9.08 5.37
CA MET A 23 6.33 8.74 4.67
C MET A 23 6.48 7.41 3.93
N ILE A 24 5.37 6.72 3.74
CA ILE A 24 5.31 5.51 2.93
C ILE A 24 4.79 5.88 1.55
N ARG A 25 5.38 5.30 0.51
CA ARG A 25 4.85 5.37 -0.85
C ARG A 25 4.79 3.99 -1.47
N ARG A 26 3.89 3.86 -2.43
CA ARG A 26 3.99 2.81 -3.45
C ARG A 26 5.20 3.09 -4.35
N PHE A 27 5.87 2.02 -4.74
CA PHE A 27 6.95 2.03 -5.72
C PHE A 27 6.71 0.89 -6.70
N GLU A 28 6.59 1.27 -7.96
CA GLU A 28 6.49 0.35 -9.07
C GLU A 28 7.70 0.51 -9.96
N LYS A 29 8.26 -0.62 -10.38
CA LYS A 29 9.46 -0.62 -11.22
C LYS A 29 9.21 0.01 -12.59
N VAL A 30 8.00 -0.15 -13.12
CA VAL A 30 7.67 0.24 -14.51
C VAL A 30 7.22 1.70 -14.59
N ASP A 31 6.60 2.24 -13.53
CA ASP A 31 6.04 3.61 -13.49
C ASP A 31 6.43 4.35 -12.19
N ALA A 32 7.72 4.28 -11.81
CA ALA A 32 8.21 4.84 -10.55
C ALA A 32 8.04 6.37 -10.41
N ASP A 33 7.88 7.06 -11.55
CA ASP A 33 7.76 8.52 -11.66
C ASP A 33 6.31 9.01 -11.78
N ASP A 34 5.32 8.12 -11.88
CA ASP A 34 3.90 8.48 -11.90
C ASP A 34 3.37 8.84 -10.50
N ASP A 35 2.20 9.50 -10.47
CA ASP A 35 1.48 9.78 -9.24
C ASP A 35 1.29 8.47 -8.46
N THR A 36 1.76 8.50 -7.22
CA THR A 36 1.77 7.34 -6.35
C THR A 36 1.01 7.64 -5.08
N THR A 37 0.33 6.63 -4.53
CA THR A 37 -0.28 6.74 -3.20
C THR A 37 0.81 6.96 -2.17
N TRP A 38 0.55 7.89 -1.25
CA TRP A 38 1.41 8.23 -0.12
C TRP A 38 0.62 8.09 1.18
N TRP A 39 1.30 7.58 2.20
CA TRP A 39 0.83 7.59 3.58
C TRP A 39 1.82 8.38 4.44
N LEU A 40 1.30 9.21 5.34
CA LEU A 40 2.13 10.07 6.19
C LEU A 40 3.02 9.26 7.16
N SER A 41 2.59 8.05 7.51
CA SER A 41 3.31 7.12 8.36
C SER A 41 2.92 5.66 8.12
N VAL A 42 3.66 4.72 8.73
CA VAL A 42 3.25 3.30 8.79
C VAL A 42 1.91 3.14 9.50
N GLY A 43 1.61 3.98 10.50
CA GLY A 43 0.35 3.93 11.23
C GLY A 43 -0.84 4.25 10.34
N ASP A 44 -0.72 5.28 9.50
CA ASP A 44 -1.77 5.67 8.56
C ASP A 44 -2.00 4.58 7.50
N LEU A 45 -0.92 3.97 7.00
CA LEU A 45 -1.01 2.82 6.09
C LEU A 45 -1.76 1.64 6.72
N LEU A 46 -1.41 1.27 7.95
CA LEU A 46 -2.05 0.15 8.64
C LEU A 46 -3.51 0.46 8.99
N LEU A 47 -3.83 1.72 9.29
CA LEU A 47 -5.20 2.15 9.52
C LEU A 47 -6.04 2.00 8.26
N ASP A 48 -5.57 2.52 7.12
CA ASP A 48 -6.27 2.39 5.83
C ASP A 48 -6.46 0.92 5.44
N LEU A 49 -5.42 0.09 5.62
CA LEU A 49 -5.48 -1.34 5.35
C LEU A 49 -6.52 -2.04 6.24
N THR A 50 -6.54 -1.71 7.53
CA THR A 50 -7.50 -2.30 8.48
C THR A 50 -8.93 -1.89 8.13
N VAL A 51 -9.16 -0.61 7.85
CA VAL A 51 -10.47 -0.08 7.43
C VAL A 51 -10.94 -0.78 6.16
N ALA A 52 -10.07 -0.95 5.17
CA ALA A 52 -10.41 -1.63 3.92
C ALA A 52 -10.86 -3.08 4.17
N ILE A 53 -10.13 -3.82 5.01
CA ILE A 53 -10.48 -5.21 5.36
C ILE A 53 -11.80 -5.27 6.14
N GLU A 54 -12.00 -4.40 7.12
CA GLU A 54 -13.19 -4.39 7.98
C GLU A 54 -14.46 -3.99 7.23
N THR A 55 -14.34 -3.07 6.28
CA THR A 55 -15.49 -2.50 5.56
C THR A 55 -15.70 -3.11 4.17
N GLY A 56 -14.77 -3.93 3.69
CA GLY A 56 -14.81 -4.50 2.35
C GLY A 56 -14.61 -3.45 1.25
N THR A 57 -13.86 -2.38 1.52
CA THR A 57 -13.51 -1.35 0.53
C THR A 57 -12.12 -1.56 -0.03
N ALA A 58 -11.79 -0.88 -1.13
CA ALA A 58 -10.48 -1.01 -1.75
C ALA A 58 -9.37 -0.39 -0.89
N PHE A 59 -8.23 -1.08 -0.80
CA PHE A 59 -6.95 -0.56 -0.33
C PHE A 59 -6.03 -0.41 -1.54
N ASP A 60 -5.66 0.83 -1.91
CA ASP A 60 -4.80 1.12 -3.06
C ASP A 60 -5.25 0.42 -4.37
N GLY A 61 -6.56 0.41 -4.62
CA GLY A 61 -7.15 -0.25 -5.79
C GLY A 61 -7.38 -1.77 -5.66
N TRP A 62 -7.12 -2.37 -4.49
CA TRP A 62 -7.33 -3.79 -4.24
C TRP A 62 -8.44 -4.04 -3.23
N LEU A 63 -9.46 -4.79 -3.61
CA LEU A 63 -10.53 -5.23 -2.73
C LEU A 63 -10.09 -6.47 -1.93
N PRO A 64 -10.20 -6.44 -0.59
CA PRO A 64 -9.96 -7.60 0.24
C PRO A 64 -11.16 -8.56 0.17
N GLY A 65 -10.86 -9.85 0.19
CA GLY A 65 -11.82 -10.93 0.33
C GLY A 65 -11.22 -12.07 1.15
N THR A 66 -12.04 -13.08 1.45
CA THR A 66 -11.55 -14.31 2.06
C THR A 66 -11.92 -15.52 1.22
N GLN A 67 -10.94 -16.41 1.00
CA GLN A 67 -11.13 -17.68 0.33
C GLN A 67 -10.41 -18.77 1.13
N ASP A 68 -11.15 -19.80 1.55
CA ASP A 68 -10.61 -20.91 2.35
C ASP A 68 -9.83 -20.46 3.60
N GLY A 69 -10.33 -19.41 4.28
CA GLY A 69 -9.72 -18.84 5.47
C GLY A 69 -8.46 -17.99 5.21
N ARG A 70 -8.14 -17.69 3.95
CA ARG A 70 -7.01 -16.85 3.54
C ARG A 70 -7.50 -15.50 3.02
N LEU A 71 -6.75 -14.45 3.34
CA LEU A 71 -6.94 -13.15 2.72
C LEU A 71 -6.55 -13.23 1.24
N VAL A 72 -7.45 -12.79 0.37
CA VAL A 72 -7.23 -12.68 -1.07
C VAL A 72 -7.54 -11.27 -1.52
N TRP A 73 -6.92 -10.85 -2.62
CA TRP A 73 -7.03 -9.49 -3.15
C TRP A 73 -7.49 -9.54 -4.60
N THR A 74 -8.46 -8.70 -4.96
CA THR A 74 -8.93 -8.54 -6.34
C THR A 74 -8.77 -7.10 -6.75
N LEU A 75 -8.15 -6.86 -7.91
CA LEU A 75 -8.00 -5.50 -8.45
C LEU A 75 -9.37 -4.91 -8.78
N THR A 76 -9.64 -3.68 -8.34
CA THR A 76 -10.84 -2.94 -8.72
C THR A 76 -10.67 -2.39 -10.13
N THR A 77 -11.42 -2.95 -11.09
CA THR A 77 -11.65 -2.36 -12.42
C THR A 77 -12.49 -1.11 -12.36
#